data_AF-A0A7L9C6K8-F1
#
_entry.id   AF-A0A7L9C6K8-F1
#
_cell.length_a   1.000
_cell.length_b   1.000
_cell.length_c   1.000
_cell.angle_alpha   90.00
_cell.angle_beta   90.00
_cell.angle_gamma   90.00
#
_symmetry.space_group_name_H-M   'P 1'
#
loop_
_entity.id
_entity.type
_entity.pdbx_description
1 polymer ?
#
loop_
_entity_poly.entity_id
_entity_poly.type
_entity_poly.pdbx_seq_one_letter_code
_entity_poly.pdbx_strand_id
1 'polypeptide(L)'
;MNFKHLVGKSTLKEGITIHRNYESFFESPKVGDKKEITLIFGDYQNTRVTLRKLNNIRQHVQIKYTTKSHVQFINWLNDIFKATKSGRVGEFLEFEKISTDVYQLIPITIEDSHNTRLYIADSMHYKSLDIADKDLYLGEIESIVNSIKFQIDEGQSYYNKKLEQAFIEYSWQKEGRAIPELDLKYDFRKNGIQIEVEFGNARSYYQDYIKFMLSYCSRQINLGMLITPTFDFANILCEIGKQKALLRGRKSYSGMMHYEKAYKEFTYLKNIFDMPIVILGIDINYL
;
A
#
# COMPACT_ATOMS: atom_id res chain seq x y z
N MET A 1 -13.10 -0.48 0.11
CA MET A 1 -11.90 -0.07 0.88
C MET A 1 -11.78 -1.05 2.03
N ASN A 2 -10.75 -1.88 2.00
CA ASN A 2 -10.49 -2.85 3.06
C ASN A 2 -9.37 -2.27 3.93
N PHE A 3 -9.32 -2.65 5.21
CA PHE A 3 -8.23 -2.24 6.09
C PHE A 3 -7.38 -3.46 6.42
N LYS A 4 -6.09 -3.42 6.08
CA LYS A 4 -5.14 -4.47 6.43
C LYS A 4 -4.25 -4.01 7.58
N HIS A 5 -4.24 -4.79 8.65
CA HIS A 5 -3.42 -4.53 9.83
C HIS A 5 -2.24 -5.51 9.89
N LEU A 6 -1.02 -4.98 9.92
CA LEU A 6 0.17 -5.81 10.16
C LEU A 6 0.15 -6.37 11.58
N VAL A 7 0.12 -7.69 11.70
CA VAL A 7 0.08 -8.35 13.00
C VAL A 7 1.46 -8.24 13.64
N GLY A 8 1.50 -7.63 14.83
CA GLY A 8 2.71 -7.54 15.65
C GLY A 8 2.50 -8.14 17.03
N LYS A 9 3.56 -8.19 17.85
CA LYS A 9 3.47 -8.69 19.24
C LYS A 9 2.43 -7.95 20.08
N SER A 10 2.23 -6.66 19.84
CA SER A 10 1.18 -5.86 20.49
C SER A 10 -0.22 -6.25 20.02
N THR A 11 -0.39 -6.63 18.75
CA THR A 11 -1.65 -7.20 18.25
C THR A 11 -1.98 -8.50 18.95
N LEU A 12 -1.02 -9.37 19.18
CA LEU A 12 -1.28 -10.65 19.84
C LEU A 12 -1.65 -10.54 21.33
N LYS A 13 -1.59 -9.34 21.93
CA LYS A 13 -1.75 -9.15 23.38
C LYS A 13 -2.62 -7.97 23.80
N GLU A 14 -2.50 -6.84 23.12
CA GLU A 14 -2.89 -5.54 23.64
C GLU A 14 -3.93 -4.81 22.80
N GLY A 15 -3.93 -4.96 21.48
CA GLY A 15 -4.86 -4.23 20.63
C GLY A 15 -4.36 -4.02 19.21
N ILE A 16 -5.24 -3.45 18.39
CA ILE A 16 -4.99 -3.11 16.98
C ILE A 16 -5.02 -1.60 16.85
N THR A 17 -3.97 -1.01 16.31
CA THR A 17 -3.89 0.42 16.06
C THR A 17 -4.37 0.72 14.65
N ILE A 18 -5.34 1.61 14.53
CA ILE A 18 -5.92 2.03 13.26
C ILE A 18 -5.21 3.31 12.81
N HIS A 19 -4.74 3.30 11.57
CA HIS A 19 -4.14 4.49 10.97
C HIS A 19 -5.19 5.56 10.66
N ARG A 20 -4.80 6.84 10.72
CA ARG A 20 -5.69 7.99 10.55
C ARG A 20 -6.51 7.94 9.25
N ASN A 21 -5.93 7.38 8.18
CA ASN A 21 -6.59 7.27 6.88
C ASN A 21 -7.82 6.32 6.89
N TYR A 22 -7.92 5.43 7.87
CA TYR A 22 -9.04 4.48 8.01
C TYR A 22 -10.02 4.87 9.11
N GLU A 23 -9.88 6.05 9.73
CA GLU A 23 -10.80 6.47 10.79
C GLU A 23 -12.25 6.52 10.32
N SER A 24 -12.48 6.92 9.06
CA SER A 24 -13.79 6.95 8.42
C SER A 24 -14.35 5.54 8.19
N PHE A 25 -13.52 4.58 7.76
CA PHE A 25 -13.91 3.19 7.59
C PHE A 25 -14.49 2.61 8.90
N PHE A 26 -13.84 2.94 10.03
CA PHE A 26 -14.24 2.52 11.36
C PHE A 26 -15.29 3.40 12.05
N GLU A 27 -15.74 4.49 11.42
CA GLU A 27 -16.62 5.50 12.05
C GLU A 27 -16.12 5.91 13.44
N SER A 28 -14.83 6.23 13.49
CA SER A 28 -14.08 6.32 14.74
C SER A 28 -14.65 7.36 15.70
N PRO A 29 -14.67 7.08 17.02
CA PRO A 29 -15.17 8.02 18.02
C PRO A 29 -14.27 9.26 18.13
N LYS A 30 -14.80 10.31 18.77
CA LYS A 30 -14.01 11.52 19.07
C LYS A 30 -12.93 11.20 20.12
N VAL A 31 -11.96 12.11 20.25
CA VAL A 31 -10.85 11.96 21.20
C VAL A 31 -11.40 11.83 22.61
N GLY A 32 -10.98 10.77 23.33
CA GLY A 32 -11.45 10.47 24.68
C GLY A 32 -12.70 9.59 24.73
N ASP A 33 -13.48 9.52 23.65
CA ASP A 33 -14.68 8.71 23.56
C ASP A 33 -14.35 7.25 23.23
N LYS A 34 -15.30 6.37 23.56
CA LYS A 34 -15.25 4.93 23.32
C LYS A 34 -16.55 4.48 22.64
N LYS A 35 -16.43 3.50 21.77
CA LYS A 35 -17.53 2.84 21.07
C LYS A 35 -17.30 1.34 21.13
N GLU A 36 -18.37 0.55 21.23
CA GLU A 36 -18.25 -0.90 21.06
C GLU A 36 -18.41 -1.26 19.59
N ILE A 37 -17.57 -2.19 19.13
CA ILE A 37 -17.69 -2.81 17.81
C ILE A 37 -17.66 -4.33 17.97
N THR A 38 -18.22 -5.04 17.01
CA THR A 38 -18.22 -6.50 16.95
C THR A 38 -17.20 -6.96 15.91
N LEU A 39 -16.31 -7.87 16.31
CA LEU A 39 -15.40 -8.55 15.42
C LEU A 39 -15.86 -9.99 15.22
N ILE A 40 -15.99 -10.41 13.97
CA ILE A 40 -16.29 -11.79 13.57
C ILE A 40 -14.97 -12.45 13.13
N PHE A 41 -14.65 -13.63 13.65
CA PHE A 41 -13.37 -14.30 13.42
C PHE A 41 -13.51 -15.84 13.43
N GLY A 42 -12.55 -16.52 12.80
CA GLY A 42 -12.55 -17.99 12.68
C GLY A 42 -13.83 -18.51 12.03
N ASP A 43 -14.37 -19.60 12.56
CA ASP A 43 -15.63 -20.22 12.12
C ASP A 43 -16.86 -19.42 12.62
N TYR A 44 -16.94 -18.14 12.25
CA TYR A 44 -18.03 -17.20 12.61
C TYR A 44 -18.22 -16.96 14.12
N GLN A 45 -17.16 -17.13 14.91
CA GLN A 45 -17.15 -16.66 16.29
C GLN A 45 -17.18 -15.13 16.30
N ASN A 46 -17.70 -14.53 17.37
CA ASN A 46 -17.70 -13.08 17.49
C ASN A 46 -17.30 -12.63 18.90
N THR A 47 -16.77 -11.41 18.96
CA THR A 47 -16.42 -10.75 20.22
C THR A 47 -16.72 -9.26 20.12
N ARG A 48 -17.22 -8.68 21.22
CA ARG A 48 -17.39 -7.23 21.34
C ARG A 48 -16.13 -6.64 21.95
N VAL A 49 -15.59 -5.62 21.31
CA VAL A 49 -14.35 -4.94 21.70
C VAL A 49 -14.54 -3.44 21.70
N THR A 50 -13.66 -2.73 22.42
CA THR A 50 -13.73 -1.28 22.50
C THR A 50 -12.92 -0.63 21.40
N LEU A 51 -13.58 0.11 20.51
CA LEU A 51 -12.95 1.10 19.63
C LEU A 51 -12.79 2.42 20.39
N ARG A 52 -11.59 2.98 20.44
CA ARG A 52 -11.31 4.23 21.16
C ARG A 52 -10.32 5.11 20.43
N LYS A 53 -10.50 6.43 20.52
CA LYS A 53 -9.49 7.39 20.06
C LYS A 53 -8.69 7.89 21.25
N LEU A 54 -7.41 7.53 21.30
CA LEU A 54 -6.57 7.83 22.46
C LEU A 54 -6.32 9.34 22.57
N ASN A 55 -6.39 9.86 23.79
CA ASN A 55 -6.00 11.23 24.08
C ASN A 55 -4.48 11.31 24.32
N ASN A 56 -3.69 11.02 23.29
CA ASN A 56 -2.24 11.18 23.28
C ASN A 56 -1.81 12.06 22.11
N ILE A 57 -0.53 12.44 22.04
CA ILE A 57 0.01 13.33 20.99
C ILE A 57 -0.32 12.83 19.57
N ARG A 58 -0.36 11.52 19.37
CA ARG A 58 -0.63 10.91 18.05
C ARG A 58 -2.11 10.73 17.74
N GLN A 59 -2.97 10.85 18.76
CA GLN A 59 -4.42 10.66 18.71
C GLN A 59 -4.88 9.43 17.91
N HIS A 60 -4.12 8.33 17.99
CA HIS A 60 -4.42 7.16 17.19
C HIS A 60 -5.69 6.47 17.67
N VAL A 61 -6.43 5.91 16.72
CA VAL A 61 -7.58 5.06 17.01
C VAL A 61 -7.07 3.65 17.30
N GLN A 62 -7.69 3.00 18.28
CA GLN A 62 -7.30 1.67 18.73
C GLN A 62 -8.52 0.80 18.97
N ILE A 63 -8.50 -0.42 18.43
CA ILE A 63 -9.35 -1.51 18.88
C ILE A 63 -8.68 -2.17 20.07
N LYS A 64 -9.32 -2.10 21.23
CA LYS A 64 -8.80 -2.59 22.51
C LYS A 64 -9.54 -3.85 22.93
N TYR A 65 -8.77 -4.88 23.21
CA TYR A 65 -9.18 -6.12 23.87
C TYR A 65 -8.20 -6.43 25.02
N THR A 66 -8.59 -7.40 25.85
CA THR A 66 -7.87 -7.77 27.09
C THR A 66 -7.85 -9.28 27.25
N THR A 67 -6.78 -9.78 27.85
CA THR A 67 -6.59 -11.21 28.16
C THR A 67 -7.64 -11.77 29.11
N LYS A 68 -8.36 -10.94 29.87
CA LYS A 68 -9.43 -11.41 30.78
C LYS A 68 -10.76 -11.56 30.07
N SER A 69 -11.16 -10.56 29.28
CA SER A 69 -12.51 -10.48 28.70
C SER A 69 -12.60 -11.06 27.29
N HIS A 70 -11.47 -11.28 26.62
CA HIS A 70 -11.43 -11.66 25.19
C HIS A 70 -10.49 -12.85 24.95
N VAL A 71 -10.45 -13.80 25.89
CA VAL A 71 -9.54 -14.96 25.86
C VAL A 71 -9.65 -15.73 24.55
N GLN A 72 -10.88 -16.03 24.10
CA GLN A 72 -11.13 -16.79 22.87
C GLN A 72 -10.53 -16.10 21.64
N PHE A 73 -10.78 -14.80 21.49
CA PHE A 73 -10.23 -14.00 20.40
C PHE A 73 -8.70 -13.93 20.43
N ILE A 74 -8.12 -13.74 21.62
CA ILE A 74 -6.66 -13.69 21.78
C ILE A 74 -6.03 -15.06 21.48
N ASN A 75 -6.64 -16.16 21.92
CA ASN A 75 -6.18 -17.49 21.61
C ASN A 75 -6.22 -17.73 20.10
N TRP A 76 -7.34 -17.40 19.44
CA TRP A 76 -7.45 -17.46 17.99
C TRP A 76 -6.33 -16.67 17.28
N LEU A 77 -6.07 -15.42 17.68
CA LEU A 77 -4.96 -14.64 17.13
C LEU A 77 -3.61 -15.34 17.31
N ASN A 78 -3.35 -15.92 18.48
CA ASN A 78 -2.08 -16.58 18.78
C ASN A 78 -1.91 -17.94 18.08
N ASP A 79 -3.03 -18.61 17.77
CA ASP A 79 -3.05 -19.91 17.09
C ASP A 79 -2.95 -19.76 15.58
N ILE A 80 -3.51 -18.68 15.02
CA ILE A 80 -3.39 -18.36 13.60
C ILE A 80 -2.00 -17.76 13.30
N PHE A 81 -1.59 -16.73 14.04
CA PHE A 81 -0.36 -15.97 13.76
C PHE A 81 0.86 -16.51 14.51
N LYS A 82 1.12 -17.81 14.36
CA LYS A 82 2.22 -18.52 15.03
C LYS A 82 3.58 -17.99 14.60
N ALA A 83 3.73 -17.56 13.34
CA ALA A 83 4.99 -17.04 12.84
C ALA A 83 5.32 -15.69 13.49
N THR A 84 4.34 -14.79 13.60
CA THR A 84 4.50 -13.53 14.33
C THR A 84 4.79 -13.76 15.81
N LYS A 85 4.12 -14.73 16.43
CA LYS A 85 4.40 -15.13 17.81
C LYS A 85 5.85 -15.60 18.01
N SER A 86 6.41 -16.31 17.03
CA SER A 86 7.83 -16.73 17.03
C SER A 86 8.82 -15.64 16.58
N GLY A 87 8.33 -14.45 16.23
CA GLY A 87 9.14 -13.26 15.94
C GLY A 87 9.35 -12.98 14.46
N ARG A 88 8.68 -13.70 13.56
CA ARG A 88 8.62 -13.32 12.13
C ARG A 88 7.66 -12.15 11.93
N VAL A 89 7.71 -11.54 10.74
CA VAL A 89 6.83 -10.43 10.35
C VAL A 89 6.17 -10.76 9.02
N GLY A 90 5.08 -10.05 8.71
CA GLY A 90 4.38 -10.13 7.43
C GLY A 90 3.15 -11.04 7.42
N GLU A 91 2.59 -11.32 8.59
CA GLU A 91 1.21 -11.78 8.70
C GLU A 91 0.28 -10.58 8.88
N PHE A 92 -0.90 -10.66 8.30
CA PHE A 92 -1.88 -9.58 8.27
C PHE A 92 -3.22 -10.04 8.80
N LEU A 93 -3.98 -9.05 9.26
CA LEU A 93 -5.37 -9.19 9.60
C LEU A 93 -6.15 -8.20 8.75
N GLU A 94 -6.89 -8.71 7.77
CA GLU A 94 -7.76 -7.90 6.93
C GLU A 94 -9.13 -7.75 7.60
N PHE A 95 -9.66 -6.53 7.51
CA PHE A 95 -10.97 -6.15 8.02
C PHE A 95 -11.91 -5.91 6.84
N GLU A 96 -12.97 -6.70 6.78
CA GLU A 96 -14.10 -6.50 5.89
C GLU A 96 -15.28 -5.93 6.70
N LYS A 97 -15.86 -4.82 6.24
CA LYS A 97 -17.00 -4.20 6.92
C LYS A 97 -18.29 -4.85 6.45
N ILE A 98 -18.94 -5.60 7.35
CA ILE A 98 -20.21 -6.30 7.07
C ILE A 98 -21.40 -5.35 7.26
N SER A 99 -21.37 -4.55 8.34
CA SER A 99 -22.36 -3.50 8.60
C SER A 99 -21.75 -2.43 9.49
N THR A 100 -22.54 -1.42 9.88
CA THR A 100 -22.13 -0.46 10.91
C THR A 100 -21.68 -1.22 12.16
N ASP A 101 -20.46 -0.94 12.61
CA ASP A 101 -19.80 -1.53 13.79
C ASP A 101 -19.60 -3.05 13.80
N VAL A 102 -19.76 -3.73 12.66
CA VAL A 102 -19.51 -5.17 12.54
C VAL A 102 -18.49 -5.42 11.45
N TYR A 103 -17.38 -6.05 11.83
CA TYR A 103 -16.25 -6.32 10.95
C TYR A 103 -15.89 -7.80 10.96
N GLN A 104 -15.76 -8.39 9.78
CA GLN A 104 -15.20 -9.72 9.63
C GLN A 104 -13.68 -9.63 9.50
N LEU A 105 -13.00 -10.49 10.25
CA LEU A 105 -11.56 -10.59 10.27
C LEU A 105 -11.11 -11.76 9.42
N ILE A 106 -10.32 -11.46 8.41
CA ILE A 106 -9.74 -12.44 7.50
C ILE A 106 -8.25 -12.53 7.83
N PRO A 107 -7.78 -13.64 8.39
CA PRO A 107 -6.37 -13.81 8.65
C PRO A 107 -5.61 -14.08 7.36
N ILE A 108 -4.42 -13.51 7.28
CA ILE A 108 -3.50 -13.69 6.18
C ILE A 108 -2.15 -14.08 6.77
N THR A 109 -1.82 -15.36 6.67
CA THR A 109 -0.62 -15.96 7.25
C THR A 109 0.53 -15.97 6.26
N ILE A 110 1.72 -16.36 6.74
CA ILE A 110 2.87 -16.58 5.85
C ILE A 110 2.59 -17.69 4.83
N GLU A 111 1.79 -18.70 5.19
CA GLU A 111 1.45 -19.80 4.29
C GLU A 111 0.58 -19.31 3.12
N ASP A 112 -0.33 -18.38 3.39
CA ASP A 112 -1.17 -17.74 2.35
C ASP A 112 -0.33 -16.90 1.37
N SER A 113 0.86 -16.45 1.79
CA SER A 113 1.75 -15.61 0.97
C SER A 113 2.35 -16.34 -0.25
N HIS A 114 2.30 -17.68 -0.30
CA HIS A 114 2.96 -18.45 -1.35
C HIS A 114 2.38 -18.24 -2.76
N ASN A 115 1.08 -17.94 -2.85
CA ASN A 115 0.39 -17.67 -4.12
C ASN A 115 0.07 -16.19 -4.33
N THR A 116 0.39 -15.34 -3.36
CA THR A 116 0.12 -13.91 -3.40
C THR A 116 0.94 -13.23 -4.49
N ARG A 117 0.28 -12.35 -5.23
CA ARG A 117 0.88 -11.54 -6.29
C ARG A 117 0.58 -10.08 -6.05
N LEU A 118 1.37 -9.20 -6.66
CA LEU A 118 1.00 -7.80 -6.74
C LEU A 118 -0.19 -7.65 -7.69
N TYR A 119 -1.03 -6.65 -7.46
CA TYR A 119 -2.10 -6.26 -8.36
C TYR A 119 -2.33 -4.75 -8.29
N ILE A 120 -3.03 -4.20 -9.28
CA ILE A 120 -3.46 -2.80 -9.26
C ILE A 120 -4.74 -2.72 -8.42
N ALA A 121 -4.62 -2.16 -7.22
CA ALA A 121 -5.73 -2.01 -6.28
C ALA A 121 -6.55 -0.74 -6.52
N ASP A 122 -5.87 0.33 -6.92
CA ASP A 122 -6.48 1.64 -7.12
C ASP A 122 -5.91 2.34 -8.35
N SER A 123 -6.71 3.23 -8.93
CA SER A 123 -6.24 4.09 -10.01
C SER A 123 -6.91 5.46 -9.99
N MET A 124 -6.15 6.48 -10.37
CA MET A 124 -6.64 7.82 -10.65
C MET A 124 -6.22 8.24 -12.05
N HIS A 125 -7.15 8.84 -12.78
CA HIS A 125 -6.97 9.27 -14.16
C HIS A 125 -7.27 10.75 -14.27
N TYR A 126 -6.31 11.53 -14.76
CA TYR A 126 -6.45 12.95 -15.05
C TYR A 126 -6.25 13.20 -16.54
N LYS A 127 -7.19 13.95 -17.16
CA LYS A 127 -7.21 14.25 -18.60
C LYS A 127 -6.98 12.99 -19.45
N SER A 128 -7.86 12.00 -19.29
CA SER A 128 -7.72 10.66 -19.87
C SER A 128 -7.51 10.68 -21.39
N LEU A 129 -6.65 9.78 -21.89
CA LEU A 129 -6.55 9.45 -23.31
C LEU A 129 -7.86 8.81 -23.82
N ASP A 130 -7.97 8.64 -25.14
CA ASP A 130 -9.06 7.89 -25.77
C ASP A 130 -9.19 6.47 -25.16
N ILE A 131 -10.44 6.02 -25.04
CA ILE A 131 -10.82 4.81 -24.28
C ILE A 131 -10.13 3.55 -24.84
N ALA A 132 -10.00 3.44 -26.16
CA ALA A 132 -9.39 2.26 -26.80
C ALA A 132 -7.89 2.12 -26.47
N ASP A 133 -7.15 3.23 -26.45
CA ASP A 133 -5.73 3.22 -26.09
C ASP A 133 -5.56 2.93 -24.59
N LYS A 134 -6.46 3.47 -23.76
CA LYS A 134 -6.45 3.25 -22.31
C LYS A 134 -6.53 1.77 -21.93
N ASP A 135 -7.46 1.03 -22.50
CA ASP A 135 -7.69 -0.38 -22.14
C ASP A 135 -6.50 -1.26 -22.55
N LEU A 136 -5.89 -0.98 -23.71
CA LEU A 136 -4.75 -1.75 -24.22
C LEU A 136 -3.53 -1.64 -23.28
N TYR A 137 -3.12 -0.42 -22.93
CA TYR A 137 -1.93 -0.23 -22.10
C TYR A 137 -2.19 -0.61 -20.65
N LEU A 138 -3.36 -0.30 -20.07
CA LEU A 138 -3.66 -0.71 -18.70
C LEU A 138 -3.68 -2.22 -18.54
N GLY A 139 -4.21 -2.97 -19.52
CA GLY A 139 -4.15 -4.44 -19.50
C GLY A 139 -2.72 -4.99 -19.53
N GLU A 140 -1.82 -4.35 -20.29
CA GLU A 140 -0.38 -4.70 -20.28
C GLU A 140 0.25 -4.42 -18.90
N ILE A 141 0.02 -3.23 -18.32
CA ILE A 141 0.55 -2.88 -16.99
C ILE A 141 0.01 -3.79 -15.91
N GLU A 142 -1.28 -4.13 -15.95
CA GLU A 142 -1.90 -5.07 -15.04
C GLU A 142 -1.25 -6.46 -15.16
N SER A 143 -0.99 -6.93 -16.38
CA SER A 143 -0.30 -8.21 -16.62
C SER A 143 1.13 -8.20 -16.07
N ILE A 144 1.85 -7.09 -16.24
CA ILE A 144 3.20 -6.89 -15.69
C ILE A 144 3.16 -6.95 -14.16
N VAL A 145 2.28 -6.16 -13.52
CA VAL A 145 2.16 -6.13 -12.05
C VAL A 145 1.75 -7.49 -11.49
N ASN A 146 0.74 -8.13 -12.09
CA ASN A 146 0.24 -9.45 -11.70
C ASN A 146 1.25 -10.59 -11.91
N SER A 147 2.30 -10.38 -12.70
CA SER A 147 3.38 -11.37 -12.85
C SER A 147 4.28 -11.47 -11.61
N ILE A 148 4.26 -10.46 -10.74
CA ILE A 148 5.19 -10.34 -9.63
C ILE A 148 4.61 -11.03 -8.40
N LYS A 149 5.29 -12.08 -7.96
CA LYS A 149 4.97 -12.76 -6.71
C LYS A 149 5.38 -11.90 -5.52
N PHE A 150 4.47 -11.79 -4.54
CA PHE A 150 4.80 -11.21 -3.25
C PHE A 150 5.79 -12.11 -2.51
N GLN A 151 6.74 -11.49 -1.82
CA GLN A 151 7.74 -12.15 -0.97
C GLN A 151 7.82 -11.39 0.34
N ILE A 152 7.43 -12.07 1.42
CA ILE A 152 7.24 -11.49 2.75
C ILE A 152 8.52 -10.90 3.37
N ASP A 153 9.67 -11.49 3.08
CA ASP A 153 10.96 -11.06 3.61
C ASP A 153 11.64 -10.04 2.69
N GLU A 154 11.00 -9.64 1.60
CA GLU A 154 11.58 -8.76 0.60
C GLU A 154 11.07 -7.31 0.72
N GLY A 155 12.00 -6.37 0.48
CA GLY A 155 11.73 -4.94 0.64
C GLY A 155 11.67 -4.21 -0.69
N GLN A 156 11.58 -2.88 -0.63
CA GLN A 156 11.56 -1.99 -1.79
C GLN A 156 12.50 -2.39 -2.95
N SER A 157 13.79 -2.61 -2.67
CA SER A 157 14.78 -2.90 -3.72
C SER A 157 14.49 -4.17 -4.51
N TYR A 158 13.86 -5.17 -3.89
CA TYR A 158 13.43 -6.39 -4.58
C TYR A 158 12.31 -6.09 -5.56
N TYR A 159 11.27 -5.37 -5.12
CA TYR A 159 10.11 -5.07 -5.96
C TYR A 159 10.46 -4.11 -7.10
N ASN A 160 11.31 -3.11 -6.87
CA ASN A 160 11.85 -2.26 -7.94
C ASN A 160 12.55 -3.12 -9.02
N LYS A 161 13.40 -4.06 -8.60
CA LYS A 161 14.10 -4.96 -9.52
C LYS A 161 13.13 -5.88 -10.28
N LYS A 162 12.09 -6.40 -9.61
CA LYS A 162 11.11 -7.29 -10.24
C LYS A 162 10.23 -6.58 -11.24
N LEU A 163 9.77 -5.36 -10.92
CA LEU A 163 9.06 -4.51 -11.87
C LEU A 163 9.96 -4.18 -13.06
N GLU A 164 11.20 -3.77 -12.82
CA GLU A 164 12.15 -3.50 -13.90
C GLU A 164 12.33 -4.69 -14.86
N GLN A 165 12.55 -5.90 -14.32
CA GLN A 165 12.67 -7.10 -15.13
C GLN A 165 11.41 -7.35 -15.97
N ALA A 166 10.23 -7.28 -15.35
CA ALA A 166 8.97 -7.50 -16.02
C ALA A 166 8.70 -6.43 -17.09
N PHE A 167 8.99 -5.15 -16.84
CA PHE A 167 8.87 -4.09 -17.84
C PHE A 167 9.77 -4.33 -19.05
N ILE A 168 11.03 -4.72 -18.85
CA ILE A 168 11.96 -5.05 -19.93
C ILE A 168 11.47 -6.24 -20.77
N GLU A 169 10.93 -7.28 -20.12
CA GLU A 169 10.35 -8.45 -20.81
C GLU A 169 9.18 -8.05 -21.72
N TYR A 170 8.42 -7.02 -21.33
CA TYR A 170 7.36 -6.41 -22.14
C TYR A 170 7.87 -5.32 -23.09
N SER A 171 9.17 -5.29 -23.37
CA SER A 171 9.81 -4.37 -24.32
C SER A 171 9.67 -2.88 -23.97
N TRP A 172 9.56 -2.56 -22.67
CA TRP A 172 9.71 -1.18 -22.22
C TRP A 172 11.17 -0.75 -22.24
N GLN A 173 11.44 0.44 -22.78
CA GLN A 173 12.77 1.02 -22.71
C GLN A 173 13.05 1.46 -21.28
N LYS A 174 14.06 0.85 -20.65
CA LYS A 174 14.57 1.24 -19.34
C LYS A 174 15.48 2.48 -19.43
N GLU A 175 15.39 3.37 -18.45
CA GLU A 175 16.34 4.45 -18.13
C GLU A 175 16.83 5.25 -19.35
N GLY A 176 16.00 6.19 -19.80
CA GLY A 176 16.39 7.20 -20.78
C GLY A 176 16.35 8.62 -20.20
N ARG A 177 16.79 9.61 -20.98
CA ARG A 177 16.67 11.02 -20.59
C ARG A 177 15.24 11.52 -20.84
N ALA A 178 14.65 12.18 -19.85
CA ALA A 178 13.36 12.84 -19.96
C ALA A 178 13.37 13.92 -21.05
N ILE A 179 14.50 14.64 -21.14
CA ILE A 179 14.86 15.59 -22.18
C ILE A 179 16.33 15.34 -22.54
N PRO A 180 16.72 15.24 -23.84
CA PRO A 180 18.10 14.91 -24.24
C PRO A 180 19.19 15.78 -23.60
N GLU A 181 18.90 17.06 -23.37
CA GLU A 181 19.80 18.08 -22.87
C GLU A 181 19.96 18.06 -21.34
N LEU A 182 19.06 17.39 -20.60
CA LEU A 182 19.08 17.34 -19.14
C LEU A 182 19.51 15.96 -18.64
N ASP A 183 20.29 15.91 -17.56
CA ASP A 183 20.62 14.66 -16.86
C ASP A 183 19.48 14.22 -15.91
N LEU A 184 18.24 14.33 -16.41
CA LEU A 184 17.04 13.91 -15.71
C LEU A 184 16.53 12.65 -16.39
N LYS A 185 16.57 11.52 -15.67
CA LYS A 185 16.19 10.21 -16.22
C LYS A 185 14.77 9.83 -15.85
N TYR A 186 14.11 9.13 -16.75
CA TYR A 186 12.86 8.42 -16.49
C TYR A 186 13.11 6.93 -16.24
N ASP A 187 12.19 6.24 -15.57
CA ASP A 187 12.34 4.80 -15.33
C ASP A 187 12.04 3.97 -16.59
N PHE A 188 10.82 4.10 -17.15
CA PHE A 188 10.42 3.34 -18.34
C PHE A 188 9.68 4.18 -19.38
N ARG A 189 9.84 3.85 -20.66
CA ARG A 189 9.06 4.44 -21.76
C ARG A 189 8.71 3.43 -22.85
N LYS A 190 7.49 3.51 -23.38
CA LYS A 190 7.02 2.73 -24.53
C LYS A 190 5.84 3.45 -25.19
N ASN A 191 5.85 3.54 -26.52
CA ASN A 191 4.72 4.06 -27.32
C ASN A 191 4.13 5.41 -26.83
N GLY A 192 4.99 6.37 -26.47
CA GLY A 192 4.55 7.68 -25.97
C GLY A 192 4.03 7.67 -24.52
N ILE A 193 4.19 6.58 -23.78
CA ILE A 193 3.88 6.49 -22.36
C ILE A 193 5.20 6.45 -21.58
N GLN A 194 5.31 7.27 -20.54
CA GLN A 194 6.39 7.17 -19.57
C GLN A 194 5.85 6.76 -18.21
N ILE A 195 6.56 5.82 -17.58
CA ILE A 195 6.25 5.29 -16.27
C ILE A 195 7.38 5.65 -15.31
N GLU A 196 7.01 6.09 -14.10
CA GLU A 196 7.90 6.16 -12.94
C GLU A 196 7.34 5.23 -11.85
N VAL A 197 8.23 4.44 -11.25
CA VAL A 197 7.90 3.45 -10.22
C VAL A 197 8.49 3.89 -8.88
N GLU A 198 7.65 4.45 -8.01
CA GLU A 198 8.12 5.16 -6.81
C GLU A 198 7.71 4.45 -5.51
N PHE A 199 8.67 3.67 -4.97
CA PHE A 199 8.59 3.04 -3.64
C PHE A 199 9.53 3.71 -2.62
N GLY A 200 10.18 4.80 -2.98
CA GLY A 200 11.14 5.52 -2.16
C GLY A 200 10.47 6.60 -1.32
N ASN A 201 11.13 7.74 -1.18
CA ASN A 201 10.72 8.78 -0.25
C ASN A 201 9.40 9.43 -0.67
N ALA A 202 8.53 9.72 0.29
CA ALA A 202 7.24 10.37 0.09
C ALA A 202 7.30 11.78 -0.56
N ARG A 203 8.49 12.33 -0.82
CA ARG A 203 8.69 13.59 -1.57
C ARG A 203 9.18 13.39 -3.01
N SER A 204 9.66 12.21 -3.37
CA SER A 204 10.28 11.95 -4.68
C SER A 204 9.30 12.13 -5.84
N TYR A 205 8.03 11.78 -5.64
CA TYR A 205 7.01 11.83 -6.69
C TYR A 205 6.74 13.23 -7.28
N TYR A 206 7.06 14.31 -6.56
CA TYR A 206 7.01 15.66 -7.13
C TYR A 206 7.99 15.82 -8.30
N GLN A 207 9.17 15.20 -8.20
CA GLN A 207 10.16 15.21 -9.28
C GLN A 207 9.64 14.41 -10.48
N ASP A 208 8.95 13.30 -10.24
CA ASP A 208 8.35 12.47 -11.29
C ASP A 208 7.30 13.24 -12.10
N TYR A 209 6.47 14.05 -11.44
CA TYR A 209 5.56 14.94 -12.15
C TYR A 209 6.27 15.98 -13.02
N ILE A 210 7.38 16.54 -12.54
CA ILE A 210 8.20 17.46 -13.35
C ILE A 210 8.83 16.72 -14.54
N LYS A 211 9.32 15.48 -14.36
CA LYS A 211 9.81 14.63 -15.46
C LYS A 211 8.72 14.46 -16.52
N PHE A 212 7.49 14.12 -16.13
CA PHE A 212 6.37 13.98 -17.05
C PHE A 212 6.10 15.27 -17.82
N MET A 213 6.00 16.41 -17.12
CA MET A 213 5.79 17.72 -17.76
C MET A 213 6.86 18.03 -18.80
N LEU A 214 8.13 17.82 -18.44
CA LEU A 214 9.27 18.08 -19.33
C LEU A 214 9.25 17.18 -20.57
N SER A 215 8.99 15.89 -20.39
CA SER A 215 8.86 14.95 -21.51
C SER A 215 7.64 15.22 -22.39
N TYR A 216 6.54 15.69 -21.81
CA TYR A 216 5.34 16.07 -22.57
C TYR A 216 5.57 17.35 -23.38
N CYS A 217 6.13 18.40 -22.77
CA CYS A 217 6.46 19.65 -23.45
C CYS A 217 7.46 19.46 -24.60
N SER A 218 8.35 18.48 -24.49
CA SER A 218 9.30 18.08 -25.55
C SER A 218 8.73 17.05 -26.54
N ARG A 219 7.41 16.79 -26.49
CA ARG A 219 6.66 15.87 -27.37
C ARG A 219 7.20 14.44 -27.40
N GLN A 220 7.82 14.01 -26.31
CA GLN A 220 8.37 12.65 -26.17
C GLN A 220 7.32 11.65 -25.67
N ILE A 221 6.30 12.16 -24.97
CA ILE A 221 5.22 11.37 -24.38
C ILE A 221 3.88 12.09 -24.53
N ASN A 222 2.82 11.30 -24.44
CA ASN A 222 1.43 11.73 -24.47
C ASN A 222 0.75 11.39 -23.13
N LEU A 223 1.38 10.54 -22.30
CA LEU A 223 0.89 10.13 -20.99
C LEU A 223 2.06 9.91 -20.01
N GLY A 224 1.94 10.52 -18.82
CA GLY A 224 2.76 10.17 -17.65
C GLY A 224 2.00 9.23 -16.73
N MET A 225 2.66 8.20 -16.21
CA MET A 225 2.07 7.23 -15.30
C MET A 225 2.96 7.01 -14.07
N LEU A 226 2.40 7.24 -12.89
CA LEU A 226 3.07 7.01 -11.61
C LEU A 226 2.55 5.72 -10.99
N ILE A 227 3.41 4.75 -10.75
CA ILE A 227 3.09 3.51 -10.04
C ILE A 227 3.68 3.60 -8.64
N THR A 228 2.83 3.49 -7.62
CA THR A 228 3.19 3.55 -6.20
C THR A 228 2.50 2.43 -5.43
N PRO A 229 3.04 1.97 -4.29
CA PRO A 229 2.30 1.07 -3.42
C PRO A 229 1.06 1.77 -2.83
N THR A 230 0.01 1.03 -2.49
CA THR A 230 -1.04 1.52 -1.59
C THR A 230 -0.47 1.79 -0.21
N PHE A 231 -1.20 2.51 0.64
CA PHE A 231 -0.75 2.81 1.99
C PHE A 231 -0.45 1.55 2.80
N ASP A 232 -1.29 0.52 2.66
CA ASP A 232 -1.11 -0.75 3.34
C ASP A 232 0.16 -1.44 2.86
N PHE A 233 0.36 -1.59 1.55
CA PHE A 233 1.58 -2.21 1.03
C PHE A 233 2.85 -1.40 1.37
N ALA A 234 2.77 -0.06 1.36
CA ALA A 234 3.88 0.80 1.76
C ALA A 234 4.28 0.59 3.23
N ASN A 235 3.31 0.39 4.13
CA ASN A 235 3.58 0.09 5.54
C ASN A 235 4.27 -1.27 5.72
N ILE A 236 3.89 -2.26 4.92
CA ILE A 236 4.51 -3.59 4.92
C ILE A 236 5.98 -3.47 4.59
N LEU A 237 6.28 -2.85 3.45
CA LEU A 237 7.64 -2.62 2.99
C LEU A 237 8.44 -1.77 4.00
N CYS A 238 7.79 -0.79 4.63
CA CYS A 238 8.40 0.00 5.70
C CYS A 238 8.80 -0.84 6.91
N GLU A 239 7.94 -1.74 7.37
CA GLU A 239 8.26 -2.56 8.53
C GLU A 239 9.36 -3.57 8.22
N ILE A 240 9.29 -4.24 7.06
CA ILE A 240 10.38 -5.11 6.58
C ILE A 240 11.70 -4.33 6.51
N GLY A 241 11.65 -3.11 5.97
CA GLY A 241 12.80 -2.20 5.90
C GLY A 241 13.38 -1.86 7.28
N LYS A 242 12.53 -1.58 8.29
CA LYS A 242 12.98 -1.34 9.67
C LYS A 242 13.63 -2.56 10.28
N GLN A 243 13.07 -3.76 10.10
CA GLN A 243 13.67 -5.00 10.63
C GLN A 243 15.05 -5.24 10.01
N LYS A 244 15.18 -5.13 8.68
CA LYS A 244 16.47 -5.24 7.98
C LYS A 244 17.46 -4.16 8.44
N ALA A 245 17.00 -2.95 8.72
CA ALA A 245 17.84 -1.87 9.23
C ALA A 245 18.32 -2.13 10.66
N LEU A 246 17.45 -2.66 11.55
CA LEU A 246 17.78 -3.05 12.92
C LEU A 246 18.86 -4.14 12.93
N LEU A 247 18.71 -5.19 12.11
CA LEU A 247 19.71 -6.24 11.95
C LEU A 247 21.08 -5.71 11.47
N ARG A 248 21.07 -4.59 10.73
CA ARG A 248 22.28 -3.92 10.19
C ARG A 248 22.77 -2.75 11.06
N GLY A 249 22.19 -2.53 12.24
CA GLY A 249 22.57 -1.45 13.16
C GLY A 249 22.29 -0.03 12.65
N ARG A 250 21.38 0.16 11.69
CA ARG A 250 21.06 1.48 11.10
C ARG A 250 19.82 2.11 11.75
N LYS A 251 19.79 3.45 11.83
CA LYS A 251 18.62 4.21 12.30
C LYS A 251 17.50 4.20 11.24
N SER A 252 16.28 3.94 11.75
CA SER A 252 14.93 4.01 11.17
C SER A 252 14.75 4.19 9.66
N TYR A 253 13.97 3.28 9.07
CA TYR A 253 13.33 3.43 7.76
C TYR A 253 11.91 4.00 7.96
N SER A 254 11.61 5.16 7.38
CA SER A 254 10.27 5.78 7.44
C SER A 254 10.00 6.72 6.28
N GLY A 255 8.73 6.85 5.89
CA GLY A 255 8.27 7.85 4.93
C GLY A 255 8.29 7.38 3.49
N MET A 256 7.81 6.17 3.23
CA MET A 256 7.61 5.65 1.88
C MET A 256 6.47 6.39 1.17
N MET A 257 6.62 6.61 -0.13
CA MET A 257 5.56 7.12 -0.99
C MET A 257 4.41 6.10 -1.10
N HIS A 258 3.17 6.59 -1.19
CA HIS A 258 2.01 5.73 -1.40
C HIS A 258 0.89 6.42 -2.17
N TYR A 259 0.03 5.62 -2.80
CA TYR A 259 -1.03 6.06 -3.71
C TYR A 259 -1.93 7.15 -3.12
N GLU A 260 -2.44 6.96 -1.90
CA GLU A 260 -3.41 7.85 -1.25
C GLU A 260 -2.80 9.23 -0.99
N LYS A 261 -1.48 9.29 -0.73
CA LYS A 261 -0.77 10.56 -0.61
C LYS A 261 -0.67 11.24 -1.98
N ALA A 262 -0.25 10.50 -3.00
CA ALA A 262 -0.16 11.00 -4.37
C ALA A 262 -1.52 11.54 -4.84
N TYR A 263 -2.59 10.74 -4.68
CA TYR A 263 -3.96 11.07 -5.01
C TYR A 263 -4.40 12.36 -4.31
N LYS A 264 -4.28 12.39 -2.98
CA LYS A 264 -4.70 13.54 -2.17
C LYS A 264 -3.98 14.81 -2.59
N GLU A 265 -2.66 14.77 -2.72
CA GLU A 265 -1.87 15.96 -3.07
C GLU A 265 -2.06 16.37 -4.53
N PHE A 266 -2.25 15.41 -5.44
CA PHE A 266 -2.56 15.70 -6.83
C PHE A 266 -3.86 16.48 -6.99
N THR A 267 -4.86 16.30 -6.12
CA THR A 267 -6.10 17.12 -6.19
C THR A 267 -5.85 18.63 -6.10
N TYR A 268 -4.76 19.05 -5.45
CA TYR A 268 -4.32 20.44 -5.35
C TYR A 268 -3.38 20.85 -6.49
N LEU A 269 -2.67 19.90 -7.09
CA LEU A 269 -1.67 20.15 -8.14
C LEU A 269 -2.24 20.03 -9.56
N LYS A 270 -3.36 19.33 -9.75
CA LYS A 270 -3.92 18.96 -11.07
C LYS A 270 -3.97 20.12 -12.07
N ASN A 271 -4.29 21.33 -11.61
CA ASN A 271 -4.44 22.52 -12.45
C ASN A 271 -3.11 23.02 -13.04
N ILE A 272 -1.96 22.58 -12.50
CA ILE A 272 -0.63 22.88 -13.04
C ILE A 272 -0.35 22.04 -14.30
N PHE A 273 -1.02 20.88 -14.44
CA PHE A 273 -0.75 19.94 -15.50
C PHE A 273 -1.72 20.10 -16.67
N ASP A 274 -1.15 20.29 -17.86
CA ASP A 274 -1.88 20.28 -19.14
C ASP A 274 -1.67 19.01 -19.95
N MET A 275 -1.45 17.90 -19.25
CA MET A 275 -1.18 16.60 -19.86
C MET A 275 -1.97 15.48 -19.16
N PRO A 276 -2.23 14.37 -19.86
CA PRO A 276 -2.74 13.14 -19.26
C PRO A 276 -1.78 12.60 -18.20
N ILE A 277 -2.30 12.31 -17.01
CA ILE A 277 -1.56 11.66 -15.92
C ILE A 277 -2.41 10.55 -15.32
N VAL A 278 -1.80 9.38 -15.13
CA VAL A 278 -2.40 8.25 -14.40
C VAL A 278 -1.57 7.97 -13.16
N ILE A 279 -2.24 7.73 -12.02
CA ILE A 279 -1.60 7.23 -10.80
C ILE A 279 -2.18 5.87 -10.49
N LEU A 280 -1.33 4.86 -10.34
CA LEU A 280 -1.70 3.50 -9.97
C LEU A 280 -1.21 3.19 -8.55
N GLY A 281 -2.11 2.65 -7.75
CA GLY A 281 -1.84 2.07 -6.44
C GLY A 281 -1.74 0.56 -6.56
N ILE A 282 -0.55 0.00 -6.30
CA ILE A 282 -0.36 -1.45 -6.28
C ILE A 282 -0.44 -2.00 -4.85
N ASP A 283 -1.06 -3.14 -4.69
CA ASP A 283 -1.18 -3.84 -3.41
C ASP A 283 -0.93 -5.34 -3.61
N ILE A 284 -1.04 -6.12 -2.54
CA ILE A 284 -0.87 -7.57 -2.50
C ILE A 284 -2.23 -8.26 -2.47
N ASN A 285 -2.40 -9.23 -3.36
CA ASN A 285 -3.63 -10.02 -3.50
C ASN A 285 -3.44 -11.42 -2.89
N TYR A 286 -4.06 -11.66 -1.75
CA TYR A 286 -4.07 -12.94 -1.06
C TYR A 286 -5.27 -13.77 -1.57
N LEU A 287 -5.16 -14.28 -2.81
CA LEU A 287 -6.11 -15.26 -3.37
C LEU A 287 -5.62 -16.69 -3.14
#